data_AF-A0A3Q2G8N6-F1
#
_entry.id   AF-A0A3Q2G8N6-F1
#
_cell.length_a   1.000
_cell.length_b   1.000
_cell.length_c   1.000
_cell.angle_alpha   90.00
_cell.angle_beta   90.00
_cell.angle_gamma   90.00
#
_symmetry.space_group_name_H-M   'P 1'
#
loop_
_entity.id
_entity.type
_entity.pdbx_description
1 polymer ?
#
loop_
_entity_poly.entity_id
_entity_poly.type
_entity_poly.pdbx_seq_one_letter_code
_entity_poly.pdbx_strand_id
1 'polypeptide(L)'
;MNKSASDTVCILTCKNNALSFLQFLSAQWQSDPCYAFYGVDGSTCSILGYLSQIEDFCPRKFFLFSWFGHLQTFIRDTLSPLYEVISNSSSPAVTFIQSRVKRMSERWTWAGKRMKQSGKMTGTPQMKVQLFSLFRNINTAKGGPLGELVQWADLSACLTILGHNLTFSTSQHQLHRSDIFKNINNRPLTFDLIYTDYHGLAHLHRAMGLAFKHYQCRFRILDSFGTEPAFNLASYAQSHGYKTLWGSWGLQPLQYMTMFPHTPDNSFLGFVSEEAVKKELRGDELKPESYKKEKIAVVYGKQEYMWQDKSEYVETISEELEIHGTVYQPPGLASKLPSFVKNHGLLSQEEFLQLLRRTKVFIGLGFPYEGPAPIEAIALGCVFLQPRFDPPHSSHNNDFYRGKPTTRQITSQHPYAEKFIAKPYVWTVDMTNRTEIREAVKQILQTEVKPFTPPEFTCLGMLERVHRYISQQDFCGKSVTMRPPEGVLKVHLGPLGEACVDVCQHSSLMCEPALFHHLNTPDIFTSMMQEANHLFPSYSPWGRLCGLQQEPLLFSCAGSDSSQRRLCPCRRLA
;
A
#
# COMPACT_ATOMS: atom_id res chain seq x y z
N MET A 1 -52.20 -32.59 -6.36
CA MET A 1 -52.26 -31.67 -7.52
C MET A 1 -52.16 -30.26 -6.95
N ASN A 2 -51.15 -29.41 -7.14
CA ASN A 2 -50.02 -29.34 -8.07
C ASN A 2 -48.73 -29.05 -7.27
N LYS A 3 -47.76 -29.97 -7.27
CA LYS A 3 -46.35 -29.60 -7.01
C LYS A 3 -45.86 -28.92 -8.27
N SER A 4 -45.47 -27.66 -8.17
CA SER A 4 -45.17 -26.83 -9.34
C SER A 4 -43.99 -27.44 -10.11
N ALA A 5 -44.11 -27.51 -11.44
CA ALA A 5 -43.06 -27.98 -12.34
C ALA A 5 -41.76 -27.13 -12.29
N SER A 6 -41.76 -26.02 -11.55
CA SER A 6 -40.61 -25.15 -11.28
C SER A 6 -39.60 -25.79 -10.32
N ASP A 7 -40.05 -26.57 -9.34
CA ASP A 7 -39.19 -27.13 -8.29
C ASP A 7 -38.32 -28.30 -8.81
N THR A 8 -38.84 -29.06 -9.78
CA THR A 8 -38.15 -30.23 -10.36
C THR A 8 -36.98 -29.83 -11.27
N VAL A 9 -37.05 -28.65 -11.89
CA VAL A 9 -35.98 -28.14 -12.79
C VAL A 9 -34.80 -27.56 -12.00
N CYS A 10 -34.99 -27.12 -10.76
CA CYS A 10 -33.92 -26.57 -9.92
C CYS A 10 -33.00 -27.63 -9.30
N ILE A 11 -33.51 -28.84 -9.06
CA ILE A 11 -32.79 -29.92 -8.34
C ILE A 11 -31.76 -30.62 -9.25
N LEU A 12 -32.01 -30.68 -10.56
CA LEU A 12 -31.20 -31.45 -11.53
C LEU A 12 -29.86 -30.82 -11.92
N THR A 13 -29.55 -29.61 -11.44
CA THR A 13 -28.30 -28.88 -11.77
C THR A 13 -27.32 -28.71 -10.61
N CYS A 14 -27.64 -29.21 -9.42
CA CYS A 14 -26.75 -29.11 -8.26
C CYS A 14 -25.76 -30.29 -8.18
N LYS A 15 -24.62 -30.13 -7.49
CA LYS A 15 -23.66 -31.23 -7.25
C LYS A 15 -24.38 -32.42 -6.58
N ASN A 16 -23.97 -33.67 -6.85
CA ASN A 16 -24.68 -34.91 -6.46
C ASN A 16 -25.10 -35.02 -4.97
N ASN A 17 -24.49 -34.25 -4.06
CA ASN A 17 -24.83 -34.24 -2.62
C ASN A 17 -25.81 -33.11 -2.21
N ALA A 18 -26.22 -32.22 -3.12
CA ALA A 18 -27.06 -31.08 -2.78
C ALA A 18 -28.48 -31.49 -2.34
N LEU A 19 -28.99 -32.62 -2.85
CA LEU A 19 -30.28 -33.18 -2.45
C LEU A 19 -30.29 -33.63 -0.99
N SER A 20 -29.21 -34.25 -0.51
CA SER A 20 -29.09 -34.65 0.90
C SER A 20 -28.93 -33.44 1.81
N PHE A 21 -28.22 -32.40 1.38
CA PHE A 21 -28.11 -31.14 2.14
C PHE A 21 -29.43 -30.37 2.17
N LEU A 22 -30.21 -30.37 1.09
CA LEU A 22 -31.53 -29.75 1.06
C LEU A 22 -32.51 -30.48 1.98
N GLN A 23 -32.48 -31.80 2.00
CA GLN A 23 -33.28 -32.61 2.94
C GLN A 23 -32.85 -32.37 4.40
N PHE A 24 -31.55 -32.32 4.67
CA PHE A 24 -31.02 -32.01 5.99
C PHE A 24 -31.46 -30.62 6.46
N LEU A 25 -31.26 -29.58 5.66
CA LEU A 25 -31.64 -28.21 6.04
C LEU A 25 -33.15 -28.06 6.13
N SER A 26 -33.93 -28.75 5.31
CA SER A 26 -35.40 -28.70 5.41
C SER A 26 -35.90 -29.25 6.77
N ALA A 27 -35.18 -30.20 7.37
CA ALA A 27 -35.52 -30.78 8.66
C ALA A 27 -34.80 -30.11 9.86
N GLN A 28 -33.60 -29.57 9.64
CA GLN A 28 -32.66 -29.22 10.72
C GLN A 28 -32.01 -27.84 10.55
N TRP A 29 -32.50 -26.95 9.68
CA TRP A 29 -31.93 -25.60 9.55
C TRP A 29 -31.97 -24.77 10.86
N GLN A 30 -32.78 -25.14 11.84
CA GLN A 30 -32.80 -24.48 13.16
C GLN A 30 -31.72 -25.01 14.11
N SER A 31 -31.00 -26.07 13.73
CA SER A 31 -29.92 -26.65 14.53
C SER A 31 -28.71 -25.73 14.66
N ASP A 32 -28.52 -24.81 13.70
CA ASP A 32 -27.50 -23.78 13.73
C ASP A 32 -28.13 -22.42 13.36
N PRO A 33 -28.08 -21.42 14.28
CA PRO A 33 -28.51 -20.04 14.01
C PRO A 33 -27.88 -19.40 12.76
N CYS A 34 -26.73 -19.90 12.30
CA CYS A 34 -26.07 -19.49 11.08
C CYS A 34 -26.96 -19.59 9.83
N TYR A 35 -27.81 -20.63 9.74
CA TYR A 35 -28.71 -20.80 8.60
C TYR A 35 -29.78 -19.70 8.55
N ALA A 36 -30.39 -19.38 9.69
CA ALA A 36 -31.33 -18.27 9.83
C ALA A 36 -30.66 -16.92 9.52
N PHE A 37 -29.37 -16.77 9.89
CA PHE A 37 -28.59 -15.58 9.58
C PHE A 37 -28.36 -15.39 8.09
N TYR A 38 -28.17 -16.46 7.31
CA TYR A 38 -28.15 -16.39 5.84
C TYR A 38 -29.55 -16.47 5.21
N GLY A 39 -30.59 -16.32 6.04
CA GLY A 39 -32.01 -16.15 5.72
C GLY A 39 -32.66 -17.39 5.17
N VAL A 40 -32.14 -18.55 5.58
CA VAL A 40 -32.90 -19.78 5.58
C VAL A 40 -34.05 -19.61 6.57
N ASP A 41 -35.26 -19.64 6.05
CA ASP A 41 -36.52 -19.54 6.81
C ASP A 41 -37.29 -20.87 6.85
N GLY A 42 -36.66 -21.95 6.34
CA GLY A 42 -37.25 -23.27 6.20
C GLY A 42 -37.98 -23.49 4.87
N SER A 43 -38.18 -22.46 4.05
CA SER A 43 -38.69 -22.62 2.69
C SER A 43 -37.63 -23.26 1.78
N THR A 44 -38.06 -24.06 0.80
CA THR A 44 -37.15 -24.68 -0.17
C THR A 44 -36.35 -23.63 -0.95
N CYS A 45 -36.93 -22.45 -1.21
CA CYS A 45 -36.27 -21.38 -1.94
C CYS A 45 -35.16 -20.70 -1.14
N SER A 46 -35.35 -20.47 0.17
CA SER A 46 -34.31 -19.90 1.03
C SER A 46 -33.16 -20.86 1.26
N ILE A 47 -33.45 -22.16 1.42
CA ILE A 47 -32.45 -23.23 1.51
C ILE A 47 -31.64 -23.36 0.22
N LEU A 48 -32.30 -23.33 -0.94
CA LEU A 48 -31.60 -23.35 -2.24
C LEU A 48 -30.78 -22.07 -2.46
N GLY A 49 -31.28 -20.92 -1.99
CA GLY A 49 -30.54 -19.66 -1.97
C GLY A 49 -29.24 -19.78 -1.15
N TYR A 50 -29.33 -20.33 0.07
CA TYR A 50 -28.19 -20.61 0.93
C TYR A 50 -27.19 -21.59 0.28
N LEU A 51 -27.67 -22.73 -0.20
CA LEU A 51 -26.85 -23.76 -0.83
C LEU A 51 -26.20 -23.28 -2.13
N SER A 52 -26.75 -22.25 -2.78
CA SER A 52 -26.20 -21.68 -4.01
C SER A 52 -25.28 -20.49 -3.78
N GLN A 53 -25.65 -19.57 -2.89
CA GLN A 53 -24.95 -18.30 -2.71
C GLN A 53 -23.84 -18.39 -1.67
N ILE A 54 -24.01 -19.24 -0.64
CA ILE A 54 -23.11 -19.37 0.51
C ILE A 54 -22.23 -20.63 0.38
N GLU A 55 -22.83 -21.80 0.17
CA GLU A 55 -22.12 -23.10 0.23
C GLU A 55 -21.70 -23.68 -1.14
N ASP A 56 -22.14 -23.10 -2.26
CA ASP A 56 -21.77 -23.50 -3.62
C ASP A 56 -22.08 -24.97 -4.00
N PHE A 57 -23.12 -25.54 -3.41
CA PHE A 57 -23.68 -26.84 -3.80
C PHE A 57 -24.59 -26.75 -5.03
N CYS A 58 -25.19 -25.58 -5.29
CA CYS A 58 -26.13 -25.34 -6.38
C CYS A 58 -25.72 -24.15 -7.28
N PRO A 59 -25.94 -24.20 -8.61
CA PRO A 59 -25.65 -23.08 -9.50
C PRO A 59 -26.48 -21.84 -9.18
N ARG A 60 -25.83 -20.67 -9.24
CA ARG A 60 -26.45 -19.36 -8.92
C ARG A 60 -27.54 -19.03 -9.94
N LYS A 61 -28.82 -19.15 -9.55
CA LYS A 61 -29.92 -18.46 -10.23
C LYS A 61 -30.02 -17.02 -9.71
N PHE A 62 -30.47 -16.11 -10.57
CA PHE A 62 -30.68 -14.67 -10.40
C PHE A 62 -31.69 -14.30 -9.28
N PHE A 63 -31.58 -14.87 -8.08
CA PHE A 63 -32.27 -14.39 -6.90
C PHE A 63 -31.40 -13.36 -6.21
N LEU A 64 -31.53 -12.10 -6.67
CA LEU A 64 -31.06 -10.92 -5.94
C LEU A 64 -31.94 -10.75 -4.70
N PHE A 65 -31.66 -11.52 -3.64
CA PHE A 65 -32.11 -11.10 -2.32
C PHE A 65 -31.29 -9.86 -1.95
N SER A 66 -31.94 -8.70 -1.97
CA SER A 66 -31.40 -7.44 -1.46
C SER A 66 -31.27 -7.54 0.06
N TRP A 67 -30.20 -8.19 0.52
CA TRP A 67 -29.86 -8.28 1.93
C TRP A 67 -29.43 -6.91 2.44
N PHE A 68 -30.30 -6.35 3.29
CA PHE A 68 -30.13 -5.10 4.06
C PHE A 68 -29.97 -3.82 3.21
N GLY A 69 -30.79 -2.81 3.54
CA GLY A 69 -30.62 -1.46 3.04
C GLY A 69 -29.27 -0.89 3.51
N HIS A 70 -28.21 -1.14 2.75
CA HIS A 70 -26.93 -0.50 2.99
C HIS A 70 -27.11 1.00 2.80
N LEU A 71 -26.82 1.76 3.85
CA LEU A 71 -26.72 3.21 3.76
C LEU A 71 -25.71 3.55 2.66
N GLN A 72 -26.09 4.42 1.73
CA GLN A 72 -25.18 4.90 0.71
C GLN A 72 -24.13 5.83 1.35
N THR A 73 -22.88 5.74 0.89
CA THR A 73 -21.86 6.70 1.29
C THR A 73 -22.15 8.07 0.71
N PHE A 74 -21.90 9.12 1.50
CA PHE A 74 -21.81 10.49 1.02
C PHE A 74 -20.45 11.06 1.39
N ILE A 75 -19.86 11.83 0.48
CA ILE A 75 -18.64 12.60 0.77
C ILE A 75 -18.92 13.48 1.98
N ARG A 76 -18.10 13.34 3.02
CA ARG A 76 -18.10 14.23 4.17
C ARG A 76 -17.27 15.48 3.87
N ASP A 77 -17.76 16.61 4.33
CA ASP A 77 -17.08 17.91 4.28
C ASP A 77 -16.37 18.25 5.59
N THR A 78 -16.29 17.29 6.51
CA THR A 78 -15.64 17.41 7.82
C THR A 78 -14.95 16.13 8.25
N LEU A 79 -13.90 16.28 9.06
CA LEU A 79 -13.19 15.19 9.75
C LEU A 79 -13.62 15.02 11.21
N SER A 80 -14.65 15.73 11.69
CA SER A 80 -15.14 15.61 13.07
C SER A 80 -15.37 14.16 13.54
N PRO A 81 -16.00 13.26 12.74
CA PRO A 81 -16.17 11.87 13.15
C PRO A 81 -14.84 11.14 13.39
N LEU A 82 -13.78 11.51 12.66
CA LEU A 82 -12.46 10.91 12.86
C LEU A 82 -11.85 11.37 14.18
N TYR A 83 -11.99 12.65 14.54
CA TYR A 83 -11.47 13.19 15.80
C TYR A 83 -12.04 12.44 17.00
N GLU A 84 -13.34 12.15 17.00
CA GLU A 84 -13.99 11.35 18.03
C GLU A 84 -13.38 9.95 18.12
N VAL A 85 -13.24 9.27 16.99
CA VAL A 85 -12.67 7.92 16.92
C VAL A 85 -11.24 7.84 17.45
N ILE A 86 -10.39 8.82 17.11
CA ILE A 86 -8.97 8.82 17.53
C ILE A 86 -8.73 9.51 18.88
N SER A 87 -9.72 10.17 19.48
CA SER A 87 -9.58 10.88 20.77
C SER A 87 -9.33 9.97 21.98
N ASN A 88 -9.69 8.68 21.87
CA ASN A 88 -9.67 7.73 22.98
C ASN A 88 -8.27 7.21 23.39
N SER A 89 -7.21 7.72 22.77
CA SER A 89 -5.83 7.31 23.05
C SER A 89 -4.90 8.52 23.04
N SER A 90 -4.11 8.67 24.09
CA SER A 90 -3.09 9.71 24.24
C SER A 90 -1.68 9.23 23.91
N SER A 91 -1.56 8.06 23.26
CA SER A 91 -0.25 7.53 22.87
C SER A 91 0.46 8.48 21.91
N PRO A 92 1.81 8.58 21.95
CA PRO A 92 2.54 9.53 21.09
C PRO A 92 2.27 9.35 19.59
N ALA A 93 2.03 8.11 19.14
CA ALA A 93 1.65 7.80 17.77
C ALA A 93 0.27 8.38 17.40
N VAL A 94 -0.73 8.23 18.29
CA VAL A 94 -2.08 8.78 18.06
C VAL A 94 -2.06 10.31 18.13
N THR A 95 -1.29 10.90 19.04
CA THR A 95 -1.09 12.36 19.09
C THR A 95 -0.50 12.90 17.79
N PHE A 96 0.48 12.19 17.19
CA PHE A 96 1.01 12.54 15.88
C PHE A 96 -0.06 12.47 14.79
N ILE A 97 -0.83 11.38 14.75
CA ILE A 97 -1.93 11.20 13.78
C ILE A 97 -2.96 12.33 13.93
N GLN A 98 -3.43 12.60 15.15
CA GLN A 98 -4.36 13.69 15.46
C GLN A 98 -3.84 15.05 14.98
N SER A 99 -2.60 15.38 15.32
CA SER A 99 -1.96 16.63 14.92
C SER A 99 -1.92 16.79 13.39
N ARG A 100 -1.53 15.73 12.67
CA ARG A 100 -1.49 15.73 11.21
C ARG A 100 -2.87 15.86 10.58
N VAL A 101 -3.84 15.05 11.01
CA VAL A 101 -5.23 15.09 10.50
C VAL A 101 -5.81 16.48 10.68
N LYS A 102 -5.61 17.11 11.86
CA LYS A 102 -6.08 18.47 12.13
C LYS A 102 -5.44 19.49 11.19
N ARG A 103 -4.12 19.45 11.02
CA ARG A 103 -3.38 20.37 10.14
C ARG A 103 -3.78 20.25 8.67
N MET A 104 -4.08 19.04 8.20
CA MET A 104 -4.45 18.78 6.80
C MET A 104 -5.96 18.85 6.52
N SER A 105 -6.78 19.16 7.53
CA SER A 105 -8.24 19.05 7.45
C SER A 105 -8.87 19.87 6.32
N GLU A 106 -8.46 21.13 6.14
CA GLU A 106 -8.98 21.98 5.06
C GLU A 106 -8.68 21.41 3.66
N ARG A 107 -7.52 20.78 3.48
CA ARG A 107 -7.12 20.19 2.19
C ARG A 107 -7.91 18.93 1.88
N TRP A 108 -8.12 18.08 2.89
CA TRP A 108 -8.94 16.88 2.77
C TRP A 108 -10.39 17.23 2.43
N THR A 109 -10.97 18.22 3.12
CA THR A 109 -12.35 18.65 2.87
C THR A 109 -12.49 19.33 1.51
N TRP A 110 -11.51 20.13 1.08
CA TRP A 110 -11.46 20.70 -0.26
C TRP A 110 -11.39 19.60 -1.34
N ALA A 111 -10.52 18.60 -1.17
CA ALA A 111 -10.38 17.50 -2.12
C ALA A 111 -11.65 16.64 -2.19
N GLY A 112 -12.31 16.38 -1.05
CA GLY A 112 -13.62 15.74 -0.99
C GLY A 112 -14.66 16.52 -1.79
N LYS A 113 -14.76 17.85 -1.59
CA LYS A 113 -15.69 18.71 -2.35
C LYS A 113 -15.43 18.64 -3.87
N ARG A 114 -14.16 18.66 -4.30
CA ARG A 114 -13.79 18.50 -5.72
C ARG A 114 -14.17 17.13 -6.27
N MET A 115 -13.93 16.06 -5.51
CA MET A 115 -14.33 14.71 -5.89
C MET A 115 -15.86 14.61 -6.05
N LYS A 116 -16.62 15.19 -5.12
CA LYS A 116 -18.09 15.26 -5.20
C LYS A 116 -18.58 15.99 -6.45
N GLN A 117 -17.96 17.13 -6.79
CA GLN A 117 -18.30 17.91 -7.99
C GLN A 117 -18.01 17.16 -9.30
N SER A 118 -16.97 16.32 -9.33
CA SER A 118 -16.61 15.55 -10.51
C SER A 118 -17.59 14.42 -10.87
N GLY A 119 -18.59 14.14 -10.02
CA GLY A 119 -19.54 13.04 -10.23
C GLY A 119 -18.93 11.63 -10.12
N LYS A 120 -17.64 11.52 -9.79
CA LYS A 120 -16.90 10.25 -9.68
C LYS A 120 -17.36 9.36 -8.52
N MET A 121 -18.27 9.81 -7.66
CA MET A 121 -18.75 9.06 -6.49
C MET A 121 -20.27 8.93 -6.50
N THR A 122 -20.78 7.83 -7.05
CA THR A 122 -22.22 7.51 -7.03
C THR A 122 -22.45 6.08 -6.55
N GLY A 123 -23.34 5.91 -5.57
CA GLY A 123 -23.95 4.62 -5.24
C GLY A 123 -23.09 3.59 -4.49
N THR A 124 -21.95 3.96 -3.89
CA THR A 124 -21.16 3.00 -3.10
C THR A 124 -21.76 2.72 -1.71
N PRO A 125 -21.76 1.47 -1.22
CA PRO A 125 -22.23 1.12 0.12
C PRO A 125 -21.30 1.71 1.20
N GLN A 126 -21.88 2.22 2.29
CA GLN A 126 -21.11 2.61 3.46
C GLN A 126 -20.54 1.39 4.17
N MET A 127 -19.22 1.21 4.05
CA MET A 127 -18.46 0.18 4.76
C MET A 127 -18.23 0.52 6.25
N LYS A 128 -18.29 -0.50 7.10
CA LYS A 128 -17.71 -0.52 8.45
C LYS A 128 -16.25 -0.98 8.37
N VAL A 129 -15.33 -0.11 8.75
CA VAL A 129 -13.89 -0.32 8.59
C VAL A 129 -13.18 -0.32 9.94
N GLN A 130 -12.44 -1.39 10.22
CA GLN A 130 -11.53 -1.46 11.35
C GLN A 130 -10.14 -0.99 10.93
N LEU A 131 -9.57 -0.05 11.67
CA LEU A 131 -8.15 0.33 11.62
C LEU A 131 -7.48 -0.22 12.87
N PHE A 132 -6.51 -1.12 12.73
CA PHE A 132 -5.81 -1.72 13.86
C PHE A 132 -4.30 -1.77 13.68
N SER A 133 -3.57 -1.09 14.56
CA SER A 133 -2.11 -1.17 14.67
C SER A 133 -1.69 -1.00 16.12
N LEU A 134 -0.60 -1.66 16.53
CA LEU A 134 -0.03 -1.47 17.87
C LEU A 134 1.06 -0.40 17.92
N PHE A 135 1.47 0.17 16.78
CA PHE A 135 2.51 1.20 16.69
C PHE A 135 3.79 0.88 17.50
N ARG A 136 4.21 -0.40 17.49
CA ARG A 136 5.38 -0.86 18.25
C ARG A 136 6.64 -0.20 17.70
N ASN A 137 7.58 0.13 18.58
CA ASN A 137 8.90 0.70 18.25
C ASN A 137 8.89 2.11 17.62
N ILE A 138 7.77 2.84 17.70
CA ILE A 138 7.68 4.22 17.23
C ILE A 138 8.09 5.19 18.35
N ASN A 139 9.22 5.86 18.16
CA ASN A 139 9.69 6.89 19.09
C ASN A 139 9.59 8.28 18.46
N THR A 140 8.41 8.90 18.56
CA THR A 140 8.17 10.25 18.02
C THR A 140 9.00 11.33 18.73
N ALA A 141 9.34 11.13 20.01
CA ALA A 141 10.07 12.10 20.83
C ALA A 141 11.58 12.18 20.51
N LYS A 142 12.15 11.16 19.86
CA LYS A 142 13.59 11.10 19.52
C LYS A 142 13.86 11.05 18.00
N GLY A 143 12.90 11.48 17.18
CA GLY A 143 13.07 11.47 15.72
C GLY A 143 13.09 10.06 15.13
N GLY A 144 12.29 9.14 15.68
CA GLY A 144 12.08 7.80 15.15
C GLY A 144 11.37 7.79 13.78
N PRO A 145 11.14 6.62 13.19
CA PRO A 145 10.48 6.51 11.89
C PRO A 145 9.01 6.95 12.01
N LEU A 146 8.62 7.96 11.23
CA LEU A 146 7.25 8.53 11.24
C LEU A 146 6.47 8.25 9.96
N GLY A 147 7.09 7.64 8.94
CA GLY A 147 6.46 7.41 7.63
C GLY A 147 5.17 6.57 7.73
N GLU A 148 5.20 5.51 8.53
CA GLU A 148 4.01 4.66 8.75
C GLU A 148 2.87 5.45 9.41
N LEU A 149 3.16 6.32 10.38
CA LEU A 149 2.13 7.16 11.01
C LEU A 149 1.52 8.16 10.02
N VAL A 150 2.31 8.67 9.08
CA VAL A 150 1.82 9.53 7.99
C VAL A 150 0.81 8.77 7.14
N GLN A 151 1.15 7.54 6.71
CA GLN A 151 0.23 6.70 5.93
C GLN A 151 -1.05 6.35 6.71
N TRP A 152 -0.94 6.01 8.00
CA TRP A 152 -2.10 5.74 8.85
C TRP A 152 -3.02 6.96 9.03
N ALA A 153 -2.44 8.14 9.25
CA ALA A 153 -3.19 9.38 9.36
C ALA A 153 -3.95 9.68 8.07
N ASP A 154 -3.27 9.61 6.93
CA ASP A 154 -3.82 9.96 5.64
C ASP A 154 -4.89 8.96 5.17
N LEU A 155 -4.68 7.65 5.42
CA LEU A 155 -5.69 6.62 5.19
C LEU A 155 -6.95 6.88 6.03
N SER A 156 -6.78 7.18 7.32
CA SER A 156 -7.92 7.43 8.21
C SER A 156 -8.73 8.65 7.77
N ALA A 157 -8.06 9.76 7.42
CA ALA A 157 -8.72 10.95 6.90
C ALA A 157 -9.43 10.68 5.57
N CYS A 158 -8.76 9.99 4.64
CA CYS A 158 -9.30 9.61 3.35
C CYS A 158 -10.60 8.81 3.49
N LEU A 159 -10.61 7.75 4.31
CA LEU A 159 -11.79 6.91 4.53
C LEU A 159 -12.94 7.69 5.19
N THR A 160 -12.63 8.61 6.10
CA THR A 160 -13.63 9.49 6.72
C THR A 160 -14.26 10.42 5.68
N ILE A 161 -13.47 11.07 4.82
CA ILE A 161 -13.99 11.93 3.76
C ILE A 161 -14.84 11.14 2.76
N LEU A 162 -14.46 9.91 2.43
CA LEU A 162 -15.26 9.00 1.58
C LEU A 162 -16.59 8.55 2.22
N GLY A 163 -16.81 8.86 3.50
CA GLY A 163 -18.09 8.60 4.17
C GLY A 163 -18.18 7.24 4.86
N HIS A 164 -17.08 6.51 5.04
CA HIS A 164 -17.08 5.20 5.73
C HIS A 164 -17.18 5.33 7.25
N ASN A 165 -17.66 4.28 7.92
CA ASN A 165 -17.74 4.23 9.38
C ASN A 165 -16.47 3.57 9.94
N LEU A 166 -15.71 4.30 10.75
CA LEU A 166 -14.39 3.87 11.21
C LEU A 166 -14.41 3.45 12.68
N THR A 167 -13.71 2.36 12.99
CA THR A 167 -13.26 2.03 14.34
C THR A 167 -11.74 2.01 14.34
N PHE A 168 -11.11 2.77 15.23
CA PHE A 168 -9.66 2.85 15.34
C PHE A 168 -9.22 2.22 16.66
N SER A 169 -8.35 1.23 16.60
CA SER A 169 -7.86 0.51 17.78
C SER A 169 -6.34 0.49 17.79
N THR A 170 -5.75 0.93 18.91
CA THR A 170 -4.30 1.03 19.08
C THR A 170 -3.75 0.16 20.20
N SER A 171 -4.60 -0.68 20.78
CA SER A 171 -4.25 -1.56 21.89
C SER A 171 -5.04 -2.85 21.81
N GLN A 172 -4.48 -3.90 22.41
CA GLN A 172 -5.17 -5.19 22.51
C GLN A 172 -6.48 -5.04 23.28
N HIS A 173 -6.50 -4.25 24.35
CA HIS A 173 -7.71 -4.04 25.15
C HIS A 173 -8.84 -3.35 24.35
N GLN A 174 -8.53 -2.34 23.54
CA GLN A 174 -9.53 -1.73 22.63
C GLN A 174 -10.02 -2.75 21.59
N LEU A 175 -9.11 -3.57 21.06
CA LEU A 175 -9.47 -4.59 20.10
C LEU A 175 -10.35 -5.68 20.74
N HIS A 176 -10.03 -6.17 21.94
CA HIS A 176 -10.87 -7.12 22.69
C HIS A 176 -12.24 -6.56 23.07
N ARG A 177 -12.35 -5.23 23.25
CA ARG A 177 -13.63 -4.55 23.41
C ARG A 177 -14.35 -4.29 22.10
N SER A 178 -13.68 -4.42 20.95
CA SER A 178 -14.32 -4.30 19.64
C SER A 178 -15.24 -5.50 19.40
N ASP A 179 -16.24 -5.28 18.58
CA ASP A 179 -17.24 -6.30 18.24
C ASP A 179 -16.65 -7.45 17.39
N ILE A 180 -15.36 -7.39 17.03
CA ILE A 180 -14.61 -8.49 16.37
C ILE A 180 -14.57 -9.73 17.28
N PHE A 181 -14.39 -9.54 18.58
CA PHE A 181 -14.16 -10.66 19.52
C PHE A 181 -15.34 -10.97 20.43
N LYS A 182 -16.33 -10.08 20.51
CA LYS A 182 -17.49 -10.27 21.39
C LYS A 182 -18.47 -11.33 20.90
N ASN A 183 -18.42 -11.73 19.62
CA ASN A 183 -19.46 -12.53 18.97
C ASN A 183 -18.92 -13.65 18.06
N ILE A 184 -17.92 -14.40 18.50
CA ILE A 184 -17.29 -15.48 17.70
C ILE A 184 -18.24 -16.67 17.45
N ASN A 185 -19.33 -16.81 18.23
CA ASN A 185 -20.15 -18.02 18.30
C ASN A 185 -21.58 -17.91 17.71
N ASN A 186 -21.83 -17.14 16.63
CA ASN A 186 -23.02 -17.22 15.71
C ASN A 186 -23.58 -15.85 15.23
N ARG A 187 -22.75 -14.92 14.76
CA ARG A 187 -23.23 -13.63 14.20
C ARG A 187 -22.42 -13.16 12.98
N PRO A 188 -22.99 -12.27 12.14
CA PRO A 188 -22.33 -11.68 10.96
C PRO A 188 -20.93 -11.14 11.26
N LEU A 189 -20.05 -11.20 10.27
CA LEU A 189 -18.78 -10.48 10.30
C LEU A 189 -19.04 -8.99 10.59
N THR A 190 -18.40 -8.45 11.63
CA THR A 190 -18.72 -7.10 12.13
C THR A 190 -18.19 -5.99 11.22
N PHE A 191 -17.09 -6.26 10.52
CA PHE A 191 -16.40 -5.28 9.68
C PHE A 191 -16.32 -5.73 8.23
N ASP A 192 -16.55 -4.79 7.32
CA ASP A 192 -16.45 -4.97 5.87
C ASP A 192 -14.99 -5.01 5.41
N LEU A 193 -14.15 -4.17 6.01
CA LEU A 193 -12.71 -4.10 5.75
C LEU A 193 -11.92 -3.96 7.04
N ILE A 194 -10.73 -4.56 7.07
CA ILE A 194 -9.80 -4.44 8.19
C ILE A 194 -8.45 -4.00 7.63
N TYR A 195 -8.06 -2.76 7.91
CA TYR A 195 -6.71 -2.29 7.66
C TYR A 195 -5.85 -2.56 8.89
N THR A 196 -4.69 -3.18 8.68
CA THR A 196 -3.74 -3.51 9.74
C THR A 196 -2.31 -3.50 9.21
N ASP A 197 -1.31 -3.64 10.08
CA ASP A 197 0.09 -3.86 9.71
C ASP A 197 0.51 -5.29 10.09
N TYR A 198 1.77 -5.66 9.85
CA TYR A 198 2.29 -6.98 10.20
C TYR A 198 2.13 -7.35 11.69
N HIS A 199 2.35 -6.38 12.58
CA HIS A 199 2.21 -6.62 14.00
C HIS A 199 0.75 -6.84 14.36
N GLY A 200 -0.14 -5.96 13.89
CA GLY A 200 -1.58 -6.07 14.08
C GLY A 200 -2.13 -7.37 13.50
N LEU A 201 -1.71 -7.76 12.31
CA LEU A 201 -2.09 -9.02 11.67
C LEU A 201 -1.71 -10.23 12.53
N ALA A 202 -0.48 -10.27 13.06
CA ALA A 202 -0.05 -11.35 13.95
C ALA A 202 -0.86 -11.41 15.25
N HIS A 203 -1.25 -10.25 15.79
CA HIS A 203 -2.14 -10.18 16.94
C HIS A 203 -3.56 -10.63 16.61
N LEU A 204 -4.11 -10.21 15.48
CA LEU A 204 -5.43 -10.63 14.99
C LEU A 204 -5.46 -12.15 14.77
N HIS A 205 -4.43 -12.71 14.13
CA HIS A 205 -4.30 -14.16 13.93
C HIS A 205 -4.35 -14.93 15.24
N ARG A 206 -3.57 -14.50 16.24
CA ARG A 206 -3.57 -15.15 17.57
C ARG A 206 -4.91 -15.01 18.28
N ALA A 207 -5.53 -13.83 18.21
CA ALA A 207 -6.74 -13.54 18.97
C ALA A 207 -8.03 -14.07 18.32
N MET A 208 -8.09 -14.14 16.99
CA MET A 208 -9.27 -14.62 16.24
C MET A 208 -9.31 -16.14 16.12
N GLY A 209 -8.17 -16.83 16.21
CA GLY A 209 -8.09 -18.26 15.99
C GLY A 209 -8.67 -18.65 14.62
N LEU A 210 -9.59 -19.62 14.60
CA LEU A 210 -10.23 -20.10 13.37
C LEU A 210 -10.98 -19.01 12.60
N ALA A 211 -11.51 -18.00 13.30
CA ALA A 211 -12.24 -16.90 12.68
C ALA A 211 -11.36 -16.03 11.77
N PHE A 212 -10.03 -16.07 11.94
CA PHE A 212 -9.09 -15.34 11.10
C PHE A 212 -9.28 -15.65 9.61
N LYS A 213 -9.52 -16.93 9.28
CA LYS A 213 -9.72 -17.38 7.89
C LYS A 213 -10.98 -16.77 7.28
N HIS A 214 -12.04 -16.54 8.06
CA HIS A 214 -13.26 -15.89 7.58
C HIS A 214 -13.06 -14.41 7.25
N TYR A 215 -12.08 -13.74 7.89
CA TYR A 215 -11.71 -12.36 7.60
C TYR A 215 -10.58 -12.22 6.58
N GLN A 216 -9.98 -13.32 6.13
CA GLN A 216 -8.75 -13.29 5.33
C GLN A 216 -8.86 -12.38 4.09
N CYS A 217 -9.98 -12.43 3.38
CA CYS A 217 -10.24 -11.60 2.20
C CYS A 217 -10.52 -10.10 2.50
N ARG A 218 -10.84 -9.78 3.76
CA ARG A 218 -11.17 -8.42 4.22
C ARG A 218 -9.95 -7.64 4.70
N PHE A 219 -8.81 -8.31 4.88
CA PHE A 219 -7.59 -7.65 5.31
C PHE A 219 -7.00 -6.77 4.21
N ARG A 220 -6.45 -5.63 4.62
CA ARG A 220 -5.58 -4.74 3.85
C ARG A 220 -4.36 -4.44 4.72
N ILE A 221 -3.18 -4.86 4.27
CA ILE A 221 -1.97 -4.89 5.10
C ILE A 221 -1.08 -3.73 4.70
N LEU A 222 -0.97 -2.71 5.55
CA LEU A 222 0.00 -1.63 5.38
C LEU A 222 1.40 -2.23 5.55
N ASP A 223 2.12 -2.28 4.44
CA ASP A 223 3.44 -2.89 4.32
C ASP A 223 4.30 -1.98 3.44
N SER A 224 5.03 -1.08 4.09
CA SER A 224 5.77 0.00 3.42
C SER A 224 6.64 -0.48 2.27
N PHE A 225 7.34 -1.61 2.43
CA PHE A 225 8.36 -2.10 1.49
C PHE A 225 7.86 -3.21 0.55
N GLY A 226 6.66 -3.73 0.80
CA GLY A 226 6.01 -4.74 -0.03
C GLY A 226 6.44 -6.16 0.26
N THR A 227 5.64 -7.08 -0.26
CA THR A 227 5.72 -8.53 -0.06
C THR A 227 5.56 -9.22 -1.40
N GLU A 228 6.64 -9.85 -1.86
CA GLU A 228 6.63 -10.59 -3.12
C GLU A 228 5.98 -11.98 -2.94
N PRO A 229 5.31 -12.52 -3.97
CA PRO A 229 4.61 -13.81 -3.90
C PRO A 229 5.46 -14.97 -3.37
N ALA A 230 6.74 -15.01 -3.73
CA ALA A 230 7.69 -16.04 -3.28
C ALA A 230 7.83 -16.12 -1.74
N PHE A 231 7.62 -15.01 -1.03
CA PHE A 231 7.69 -14.92 0.44
C PHE A 231 6.32 -14.97 1.12
N ASN A 232 5.22 -14.91 0.35
CA ASN A 232 3.87 -14.85 0.88
C ASN A 232 3.31 -16.25 1.21
N LEU A 233 3.56 -17.24 0.35
CA LEU A 233 3.08 -18.60 0.57
C LEU A 233 4.09 -19.39 1.42
N ALA A 234 3.73 -19.72 2.65
CA ALA A 234 4.64 -20.29 3.65
C ALA A 234 5.35 -21.59 3.18
N SER A 235 4.59 -22.52 2.61
CA SER A 235 5.12 -23.80 2.11
C SER A 235 6.09 -23.60 0.94
N TYR A 236 5.78 -22.67 0.04
CA TYR A 236 6.64 -22.32 -1.08
C TYR A 236 7.93 -21.65 -0.61
N ALA A 237 7.80 -20.65 0.25
CA ALA A 237 8.93 -19.91 0.80
C ALA A 237 9.92 -20.85 1.53
N GLN A 238 9.39 -21.77 2.35
CA GLN A 238 10.21 -22.75 3.07
C GLN A 238 10.91 -23.73 2.13
N SER A 239 10.20 -24.31 1.16
CA SER A 239 10.75 -25.31 0.24
C SER A 239 11.78 -24.74 -0.74
N HIS A 240 11.69 -23.46 -1.06
CA HIS A 240 12.58 -22.78 -2.03
C HIS A 240 13.62 -21.86 -1.36
N GLY A 241 13.72 -21.89 -0.02
CA GLY A 241 14.77 -21.16 0.71
C GLY A 241 14.55 -19.65 0.85
N TYR A 242 13.34 -19.14 0.59
CA TYR A 242 12.97 -17.74 0.80
C TYR A 242 12.76 -17.46 2.29
N LYS A 243 13.82 -17.03 2.97
CA LYS A 243 13.79 -16.69 4.40
C LYS A 243 13.16 -15.31 4.61
N THR A 244 12.19 -15.23 5.53
CA THR A 244 11.50 -14.00 5.88
C THR A 244 11.15 -13.97 7.37
N LEU A 245 11.17 -12.76 7.96
CA LEU A 245 10.72 -12.51 9.34
C LEU A 245 9.28 -11.99 9.39
N TRP A 246 8.69 -11.67 8.24
CA TRP A 246 7.43 -10.93 8.15
C TRP A 246 6.36 -11.64 7.32
N GLY A 247 6.74 -12.30 6.22
CA GLY A 247 5.81 -12.86 5.22
C GLY A 247 5.06 -14.10 5.68
N SER A 248 4.78 -15.01 4.74
CA SER A 248 4.15 -16.32 5.00
C SER A 248 2.69 -16.27 5.46
N TRP A 249 1.89 -15.29 5.01
CA TRP A 249 0.48 -15.16 5.38
C TRP A 249 -0.51 -15.78 4.40
N GLY A 250 -0.08 -16.13 3.19
CA GLY A 250 -0.95 -16.69 2.15
C GLY A 250 -2.13 -15.79 1.79
N LEU A 251 -1.96 -14.47 1.86
CA LEU A 251 -2.97 -13.49 1.42
C LEU A 251 -2.92 -13.33 -0.10
N GLN A 252 -3.95 -12.78 -0.72
CA GLN A 252 -3.82 -12.30 -2.11
C GLN A 252 -2.75 -11.19 -2.14
N PRO A 253 -1.72 -11.24 -3.00
CA PRO A 253 -0.61 -10.26 -2.97
C PRO A 253 -1.06 -8.80 -3.07
N LEU A 254 -2.17 -8.53 -3.75
CA LEU A 254 -2.75 -7.19 -3.84
C LEU A 254 -3.35 -6.68 -2.52
N GLN A 255 -3.49 -7.52 -1.48
CA GLN A 255 -3.92 -7.09 -0.13
C GLN A 255 -2.81 -6.34 0.62
N TYR A 256 -1.55 -6.51 0.24
CA TYR A 256 -0.44 -5.72 0.77
C TYR A 256 -0.46 -4.32 0.14
N MET A 257 -0.18 -3.31 0.96
CA MET A 257 -0.36 -1.90 0.65
C MET A 257 0.93 -1.13 0.90
N THR A 258 1.60 -0.73 -0.17
CA THR A 258 2.95 -0.15 -0.12
C THR A 258 2.97 1.36 0.06
N MET A 259 4.10 1.87 0.56
CA MET A 259 4.35 3.31 0.71
C MET A 259 4.61 4.00 -0.63
N PHE A 260 5.25 3.29 -1.58
CA PHE A 260 5.53 3.77 -2.94
C PHE A 260 5.17 2.66 -3.95
N PRO A 261 4.92 3.00 -5.23
CA PRO A 261 4.55 2.03 -6.26
C PRO A 261 5.77 1.24 -6.78
N HIS A 262 6.53 0.61 -5.89
CA HIS A 262 7.76 -0.14 -6.22
C HIS A 262 7.56 -1.66 -6.34
N THR A 263 6.42 -2.19 -5.86
CA THR A 263 6.13 -3.63 -5.90
C THR A 263 4.77 -3.84 -6.59
N PRO A 264 4.73 -4.06 -7.92
CA PRO A 264 3.48 -4.16 -8.68
C PRO A 264 2.63 -5.38 -8.31
N ASP A 265 3.20 -6.38 -7.63
CA ASP A 265 2.47 -7.49 -7.02
C ASP A 265 1.55 -7.05 -5.87
N ASN A 266 1.76 -5.85 -5.34
CA ASN A 266 1.00 -5.28 -4.23
C ASN A 266 0.21 -4.05 -4.67
N SER A 267 -0.73 -3.60 -3.83
CA SER A 267 -1.42 -2.33 -4.05
C SER A 267 -0.56 -1.17 -3.59
N PHE A 268 -0.46 -0.12 -4.39
CA PHE A 268 0.12 1.14 -3.93
C PHE A 268 -0.91 1.90 -3.09
N LEU A 269 -0.68 2.05 -1.78
CA LEU A 269 -1.53 2.89 -0.93
C LEU A 269 -1.02 4.33 -0.88
N GLY A 270 0.28 4.51 -0.69
CA GLY A 270 0.90 5.84 -0.62
C GLY A 270 0.51 6.64 0.62
N PHE A 271 0.64 7.95 0.51
CA PHE A 271 0.31 8.97 1.51
C PHE A 271 0.07 10.30 0.80
N VAL A 272 -0.18 11.37 1.55
CA VAL A 272 -0.32 12.73 1.01
C VAL A 272 0.88 13.58 1.38
N SER A 273 1.49 14.25 0.39
CA SER A 273 2.53 15.24 0.63
C SER A 273 1.92 16.56 1.09
N GLU A 274 2.55 17.22 2.06
CA GLU A 274 2.12 18.55 2.48
C GLU A 274 2.60 19.61 1.47
N GLU A 275 1.76 19.89 0.46
CA GLU A 275 1.99 20.90 -0.59
C GLU A 275 2.22 22.32 -0.04
N ALA A 276 2.90 23.18 -0.81
CA ALA A 276 2.81 24.62 -0.62
C ALA A 276 1.34 25.07 -0.76
N VAL A 277 0.89 26.01 0.09
CA VAL A 277 -0.49 26.51 0.04
C VAL A 277 -0.75 27.10 -1.34
N LYS A 278 -1.64 26.46 -2.13
CA LYS A 278 -2.08 27.02 -3.42
C LYS A 278 -2.80 28.35 -3.16
N LYS A 279 -2.44 29.39 -3.92
CA LYS A 279 -3.09 30.71 -3.88
C LYS A 279 -4.62 30.63 -4.00
N GLU A 280 -5.13 29.60 -4.69
CA GLU A 280 -6.56 29.30 -4.82
C GLU A 280 -7.31 29.11 -3.48
N LEU A 281 -6.61 28.67 -2.42
CA LEU A 281 -7.22 28.52 -1.09
C LEU A 281 -7.36 29.84 -0.33
N ARG A 282 -6.64 30.91 -0.74
CA ARG A 282 -6.63 32.19 -0.03
C ARG A 282 -7.39 33.32 -0.72
N GLY A 283 -7.90 33.12 -1.94
CA GLY A 283 -8.68 34.16 -2.64
C GLY A 283 -7.95 35.48 -2.90
N ASP A 284 -6.66 35.58 -2.58
CA ASP A 284 -5.87 36.80 -2.68
C ASP A 284 -5.02 36.80 -3.95
N GLU A 285 -5.39 37.67 -4.88
CA GLU A 285 -4.54 38.16 -5.97
C GLU A 285 -3.42 39.04 -5.41
N LEU A 286 -2.43 38.45 -4.74
CA LEU A 286 -1.23 39.18 -4.30
C LEU A 286 0.03 38.52 -4.87
N LYS A 287 0.76 39.35 -5.64
CA LYS A 287 2.11 39.31 -6.25
C LYS A 287 2.82 37.94 -6.42
N PRO A 288 3.53 37.70 -7.55
CA PRO A 288 4.39 36.53 -7.67
C PRO A 288 5.43 36.58 -6.55
N GLU A 289 5.37 35.65 -5.59
CA GLU A 289 6.46 35.48 -4.65
C GLU A 289 7.69 35.15 -5.48
N SER A 290 8.76 35.91 -5.29
CA SER A 290 10.07 35.51 -5.77
C SER A 290 10.36 34.15 -5.12
N TYR A 291 10.24 33.05 -5.87
CA TYR A 291 10.58 31.69 -5.44
C TYR A 291 12.11 31.53 -5.24
N LYS A 292 12.82 32.62 -4.98
CA LYS A 292 14.25 32.63 -4.76
C LYS A 292 14.53 32.01 -3.39
N LYS A 293 14.80 30.71 -3.43
CA LYS A 293 15.31 29.95 -2.29
C LYS A 293 16.62 30.56 -1.80
N GLU A 294 16.82 30.49 -0.49
CA GLU A 294 18.09 30.83 0.12
C GLU A 294 19.12 29.76 -0.23
N LYS A 295 20.41 30.09 -0.19
CA LYS A 295 21.51 29.14 -0.38
C LYS A 295 21.69 28.24 0.86
N ILE A 296 20.61 27.60 1.28
CA ILE A 296 20.49 26.70 2.41
C ILE A 296 20.28 25.28 1.89
N ALA A 297 21.00 24.35 2.49
CA ALA A 297 20.77 22.93 2.37
C ALA A 297 20.35 22.32 3.70
N VAL A 298 19.30 21.50 3.70
CA VAL A 298 18.84 20.76 4.89
C VAL A 298 19.13 19.28 4.71
N VAL A 299 19.79 18.68 5.70
CA VAL A 299 20.17 17.27 5.64
C VAL A 299 19.06 16.37 6.17
N TYR A 300 18.77 15.32 5.41
CA TYR A 300 17.82 14.27 5.73
C TYR A 300 18.47 13.20 6.62
N GLY A 301 18.47 13.43 7.92
CA GLY A 301 18.92 12.46 8.91
C GLY A 301 18.72 12.97 10.33
N LYS A 302 17.73 12.45 11.06
CA LYS A 302 17.33 12.99 12.38
C LYS A 302 18.11 12.39 13.56
N GLN A 303 18.98 11.41 13.31
CA GLN A 303 19.75 10.72 14.35
C GLN A 303 21.22 10.68 13.97
N GLU A 304 22.09 10.80 14.97
CA GLU A 304 23.53 10.92 14.80
C GLU A 304 24.15 9.78 13.97
N TYR A 305 23.71 8.54 14.15
CA TYR A 305 24.25 7.39 13.41
C TYR A 305 24.05 7.52 11.89
N MET A 306 23.02 8.26 11.44
CA MET A 306 22.76 8.46 10.00
C MET A 306 23.84 9.32 9.33
N TRP A 307 24.62 10.07 10.12
CA TRP A 307 25.68 10.96 9.67
C TRP A 307 27.06 10.29 9.71
N GLN A 308 27.17 9.08 10.26
CA GLN A 308 28.44 8.35 10.34
C GLN A 308 29.04 8.15 8.95
N ASP A 309 30.32 8.46 8.83
CA ASP A 309 31.12 8.34 7.60
C ASP A 309 30.61 9.20 6.43
N LYS A 310 29.80 10.24 6.69
CA LYS A 310 29.24 11.14 5.65
C LYS A 310 29.86 12.54 5.65
N SER A 311 30.85 12.80 6.49
CA SER A 311 31.43 14.15 6.66
C SER A 311 31.95 14.75 5.36
N GLU A 312 32.70 13.98 4.57
CA GLU A 312 33.30 14.47 3.32
C GLU A 312 32.25 14.85 2.26
N TYR A 313 31.19 14.05 2.15
CA TYR A 313 30.07 14.30 1.26
C TYR A 313 29.37 15.62 1.62
N VAL A 314 29.05 15.82 2.91
CA VAL A 314 28.37 17.03 3.38
C VAL A 314 29.30 18.24 3.32
N GLU A 315 30.59 18.08 3.63
CA GLU A 315 31.61 19.13 3.53
C GLU A 315 31.75 19.63 2.09
N THR A 316 31.76 18.73 1.10
CA THR A 316 31.81 19.12 -0.32
C THR A 316 30.61 19.98 -0.73
N ILE A 317 29.42 19.70 -0.18
CA ILE A 317 28.23 20.52 -0.44
C ILE A 317 28.30 21.86 0.30
N SER A 318 28.92 21.89 1.48
CA SER A 318 29.09 23.09 2.30
C SER A 318 29.95 24.17 1.65
N GLU A 319 30.75 23.81 0.64
CA GLU A 319 31.55 24.75 -0.17
C GLU A 319 30.67 25.80 -0.88
N GLU A 320 29.39 25.49 -1.14
CA GLU A 320 28.47 26.36 -1.92
C GLU A 320 27.17 26.72 -1.18
N LEU A 321 26.83 25.98 -0.10
CA LEU A 321 25.55 26.05 0.61
C LEU A 321 25.74 26.02 2.13
N GLU A 322 24.92 26.78 2.86
CA GLU A 322 24.85 26.67 4.32
C GLU A 322 24.15 25.37 4.73
N ILE A 323 24.79 24.56 5.56
CA ILE A 323 24.28 23.23 5.95
C ILE A 323 23.47 23.28 7.25
N HIS A 324 22.23 22.80 7.18
CA HIS A 324 21.29 22.72 8.30
C HIS A 324 20.97 21.27 8.64
N GLY A 325 20.83 20.97 9.94
CA GLY A 325 20.42 19.66 10.45
C GLY A 325 19.19 19.77 11.35
N THR A 326 18.43 18.68 11.47
CA THR A 326 17.32 18.53 12.45
C THR A 326 17.55 17.29 13.32
N VAL A 327 18.74 17.23 13.92
CA VAL A 327 19.27 16.04 14.58
C VAL A 327 18.95 16.08 16.06
N TYR A 328 18.40 14.99 16.59
CA TYR A 328 18.22 14.82 18.02
C TYR A 328 19.58 14.87 18.75
N GLN A 329 19.70 15.75 19.72
CA GLN A 329 20.87 15.85 20.59
C GLN A 329 20.48 15.48 22.03
N PRO A 330 21.06 14.40 22.60
CA PRO A 330 20.86 14.07 24.00
C PRO A 330 21.38 15.20 24.92
N PRO A 331 20.64 15.57 25.99
CA PRO A 331 21.11 16.55 26.95
C PRO A 331 22.46 16.15 27.56
N GLY A 332 23.41 17.08 27.64
CA GLY A 332 24.72 16.87 28.25
C GLY A 332 25.75 16.13 27.39
N LEU A 333 25.42 15.77 26.14
CA LEU A 333 26.37 15.14 25.21
C LEU A 333 26.86 16.15 24.16
N ALA A 334 28.17 16.17 23.92
CA ALA A 334 28.77 16.97 22.85
C ALA A 334 28.24 16.51 21.48
N SER A 335 27.95 17.47 20.59
CA SER A 335 27.53 17.18 19.22
C SER A 335 28.67 16.51 18.45
N LYS A 336 28.37 15.40 17.78
CA LYS A 336 29.30 14.77 16.82
C LYS A 336 29.10 15.24 15.38
N LEU A 337 28.22 16.21 15.16
CA LEU A 337 28.03 16.82 13.85
C LEU A 337 29.22 17.72 13.51
N PRO A 338 29.59 17.85 12.22
CA PRO A 338 30.60 18.81 11.79
C PRO A 338 30.26 20.24 12.26
N SER A 339 31.28 21.01 12.63
CA SER A 339 31.10 22.35 13.24
C SER A 339 30.40 23.37 12.33
N PHE A 340 30.47 23.17 11.01
CA PHE A 340 29.79 24.01 10.02
C PHE A 340 28.28 23.71 9.90
N VAL A 341 27.76 22.65 10.57
CA VAL A 341 26.35 22.29 10.52
C VAL A 341 25.55 23.08 11.56
N LYS A 342 24.58 23.87 11.09
CA LYS A 342 23.60 24.53 11.97
C LYS A 342 22.49 23.55 12.34
N ASN A 343 22.61 22.93 13.51
CA ASN A 343 21.60 22.00 14.01
C ASN A 343 20.44 22.75 14.70
N HIS A 344 19.21 22.49 14.24
CA HIS A 344 17.97 23.06 14.78
C HIS A 344 17.32 22.16 15.85
N GLY A 345 17.92 21.01 16.14
CA GLY A 345 17.30 19.99 16.97
C GLY A 345 16.09 19.34 16.29
N LEU A 346 15.25 18.67 17.08
CA LEU A 346 13.98 18.15 16.56
C LEU A 346 12.97 19.27 16.46
N LEU A 347 12.60 19.62 15.23
CA LEU A 347 11.56 20.59 14.93
C LEU A 347 10.17 19.95 14.95
N SER A 348 9.15 20.75 15.30
CA SER A 348 7.78 20.41 14.97
C SER A 348 7.59 20.33 13.45
N GLN A 349 6.51 19.67 12.99
CA GLN A 349 6.26 19.58 11.54
C GLN A 349 6.10 20.97 10.90
N GLU A 350 5.47 21.92 11.58
CA GLU A 350 5.26 23.27 11.04
C GLU A 350 6.59 24.02 10.87
N GLU A 351 7.44 24.01 11.90
CA GLU A 351 8.77 24.62 11.84
C GLU A 351 9.65 23.96 10.78
N PHE A 352 9.58 22.63 10.65
CA PHE A 352 10.31 21.90 9.61
C PHE A 352 9.85 22.31 8.20
N LEU A 353 8.55 22.45 7.96
CA LEU A 353 8.03 22.92 6.67
C LEU A 353 8.40 24.38 6.40
N GLN A 354 8.43 25.24 7.41
CA GLN A 354 8.92 26.62 7.28
C GLN A 354 10.40 26.65 6.86
N LEU A 355 11.24 25.79 7.44
CA LEU A 355 12.63 25.63 7.04
C LEU A 355 12.74 25.16 5.58
N LEU A 356 11.98 24.14 5.17
CA LEU A 356 11.97 23.64 3.79
C LEU A 356 11.49 24.68 2.77
N ARG A 357 10.56 25.58 3.14
CA ARG A 357 10.13 26.67 2.25
C ARG A 357 11.26 27.61 1.84
N ARG A 358 12.27 27.79 2.69
CA ARG A 358 13.44 28.64 2.42
C ARG A 358 14.61 27.87 1.78
N THR A 359 14.64 26.55 1.99
CA THR A 359 15.72 25.64 1.58
C THR A 359 15.78 25.46 0.06
N LYS A 360 17.00 25.47 -0.50
CA LYS A 360 17.26 25.16 -1.92
C LYS A 360 17.47 23.66 -2.13
N VAL A 361 18.26 23.02 -1.28
CA VAL A 361 18.65 21.60 -1.44
C VAL A 361 18.27 20.78 -0.21
N PHE A 362 17.59 19.66 -0.42
CA PHE A 362 17.38 18.66 0.61
C PHE A 362 18.38 17.51 0.37
N ILE A 363 19.25 17.23 1.34
CA ILE A 363 20.38 16.31 1.17
C ILE A 363 20.07 14.95 1.77
N GLY A 364 20.01 13.92 0.94
CA GLY A 364 19.99 12.52 1.36
C GLY A 364 21.37 12.03 1.81
N LEU A 365 21.42 11.24 2.89
CA LEU A 365 22.62 10.60 3.42
C LEU A 365 22.73 9.10 3.09
N GLY A 366 21.75 8.55 2.37
CA GLY A 366 21.66 7.13 2.04
C GLY A 366 20.75 6.34 2.99
N PHE A 367 20.39 6.91 4.13
CA PHE A 367 19.40 6.38 5.05
C PHE A 367 18.66 7.54 5.75
N PRO A 368 17.35 7.43 6.04
CA PRO A 368 16.44 6.29 5.79
C PRO A 368 16.04 6.15 4.32
N TYR A 369 15.69 4.92 3.94
CA TYR A 369 15.20 4.58 2.60
C TYR A 369 13.73 4.94 2.43
N GLU A 370 13.36 5.43 1.24
CA GLU A 370 11.97 5.54 0.78
C GLU A 370 11.02 6.14 1.84
N GLY A 371 11.44 7.25 2.45
CA GLY A 371 10.61 8.00 3.40
C GLY A 371 9.82 9.11 2.73
N PRO A 372 8.82 9.70 3.43
CA PRO A 372 7.99 10.76 2.84
C PRO A 372 8.69 12.12 2.72
N ALA A 373 9.74 12.38 3.51
CA ALA A 373 10.34 13.70 3.64
C ALA A 373 10.92 14.27 2.32
N PRO A 374 11.57 13.47 1.45
CA PRO A 374 11.97 13.95 0.12
C PRO A 374 10.79 14.43 -0.74
N ILE A 375 9.64 13.76 -0.69
CA ILE A 375 8.44 14.17 -1.43
C ILE A 375 7.86 15.47 -0.87
N GLU A 376 7.88 15.66 0.45
CA GLU A 376 7.48 16.93 1.10
C GLU A 376 8.44 18.08 0.73
N ALA A 377 9.76 17.82 0.69
CA ALA A 377 10.75 18.82 0.29
C ALA A 377 10.57 19.28 -1.16
N ILE A 378 10.35 18.33 -2.09
CA ILE A 378 10.07 18.61 -3.52
C ILE A 378 8.75 19.38 -3.68
N ALA A 379 7.71 19.01 -2.92
CA ALA A 379 6.42 19.70 -2.88
C ALA A 379 6.49 21.14 -2.37
N LEU A 380 7.58 21.50 -1.68
CA LEU A 380 7.89 22.85 -1.24
C LEU A 380 8.94 23.55 -2.12
N GLY A 381 9.38 22.92 -3.21
CA GLY A 381 10.33 23.50 -4.18
C GLY A 381 11.80 23.33 -3.83
N CYS A 382 12.15 22.38 -2.95
CA CYS A 382 13.54 21.96 -2.77
C CYS A 382 13.96 21.04 -3.93
N VAL A 383 15.24 21.05 -4.26
CA VAL A 383 15.87 19.98 -5.05
C VAL A 383 16.37 18.90 -4.09
N PHE A 384 16.03 17.65 -4.35
CA PHE A 384 16.50 16.51 -3.56
C PHE A 384 17.80 15.96 -4.17
N LEU A 385 18.91 16.07 -3.43
CA LEU A 385 20.19 15.48 -3.78
C LEU A 385 20.35 14.18 -3.00
N GLN A 386 20.43 13.04 -3.67
CA GLN A 386 20.44 11.73 -3.03
C GLN A 386 21.62 10.86 -3.48
N PRO A 387 22.04 9.89 -2.64
CA PRO A 387 23.05 8.91 -3.01
C PRO A 387 22.57 7.88 -4.03
N ARG A 388 23.46 7.52 -4.95
CA ARG A 388 23.43 6.30 -5.76
C ARG A 388 23.95 5.12 -4.92
N PHE A 389 23.39 3.94 -5.14
CA PHE A 389 23.89 2.68 -4.59
C PHE A 389 24.39 1.80 -5.73
N ASP A 390 25.70 1.59 -5.74
CA ASP A 390 26.38 0.67 -6.64
C ASP A 390 27.37 -0.20 -5.83
N PRO A 391 27.08 -1.49 -5.61
CA PRO A 391 25.90 -2.21 -6.11
C PRO A 391 24.59 -1.76 -5.42
N PRO A 392 23.42 -2.00 -6.05
CA PRO A 392 22.12 -1.76 -5.43
C PRO A 392 21.95 -2.48 -4.08
N HIS A 393 21.28 -1.84 -3.12
CA HIS A 393 21.00 -2.49 -1.84
C HIS A 393 19.79 -3.43 -1.94
N SER A 394 19.84 -4.55 -1.23
CA SER A 394 18.79 -5.57 -1.20
C SER A 394 18.84 -6.35 0.12
N SER A 395 17.93 -7.31 0.28
CA SER A 395 17.92 -8.22 1.44
C SER A 395 19.16 -9.12 1.54
N HIS A 396 19.97 -9.22 0.48
CA HIS A 396 21.19 -10.03 0.45
C HIS A 396 22.44 -9.29 0.96
N ASN A 397 22.54 -7.98 0.72
CA ASN A 397 23.76 -7.21 0.97
C ASN A 397 23.55 -6.04 1.95
N ASN A 398 22.34 -5.84 2.48
CA ASN A 398 22.04 -4.74 3.39
C ASN A 398 21.27 -5.21 4.64
N ASP A 399 21.78 -4.87 5.83
CA ASP A 399 21.19 -5.34 7.09
C ASP A 399 19.79 -4.80 7.36
N PHE A 400 19.45 -3.60 6.88
CA PHE A 400 18.09 -3.08 7.02
C PHE A 400 17.07 -3.91 6.23
N TYR A 401 17.45 -4.39 5.04
CA TYR A 401 16.58 -5.19 4.18
C TYR A 401 16.59 -6.68 4.54
N ARG A 402 17.54 -7.13 5.37
CA ARG A 402 17.66 -8.52 5.81
C ARG A 402 16.34 -9.02 6.42
N GLY A 403 15.82 -10.12 5.89
CA GLY A 403 14.59 -10.76 6.37
C GLY A 403 13.28 -10.07 5.93
N LYS A 404 13.33 -8.96 5.18
CA LYS A 404 12.13 -8.41 4.52
C LYS A 404 11.63 -9.36 3.42
N PRO A 405 10.31 -9.48 3.19
CA PRO A 405 9.72 -10.45 2.27
C PRO A 405 9.80 -10.02 0.80
N THR A 406 10.97 -9.61 0.34
CA THR A 406 11.20 -9.11 -1.03
C THR A 406 12.66 -9.29 -1.44
N THR A 407 12.87 -9.58 -2.72
CA THR A 407 14.18 -9.61 -3.39
C THR A 407 14.52 -8.28 -4.08
N ARG A 408 13.63 -7.29 -4.01
CA ARG A 408 13.79 -5.98 -4.66
C ARG A 408 15.13 -5.34 -4.31
N GLN A 409 15.77 -4.84 -5.37
CA GLN A 409 17.00 -4.08 -5.29
C GLN A 409 16.71 -2.59 -5.42
N ILE A 410 17.40 -1.76 -4.64
CA ILE A 410 17.26 -0.30 -4.67
C ILE A 410 18.55 0.36 -5.14
N THR A 411 18.45 1.19 -6.17
CA THR A 411 19.58 1.85 -6.85
C THR A 411 19.96 3.20 -6.24
N SER A 412 19.14 3.73 -5.35
CA SER A 412 19.34 5.02 -4.68
C SER A 412 18.55 5.07 -3.37
N GLN A 413 18.78 6.11 -2.56
CA GLN A 413 18.06 6.29 -1.29
C GLN A 413 16.53 6.34 -1.48
N HIS A 414 16.05 6.88 -2.60
CA HIS A 414 14.64 6.99 -2.92
C HIS A 414 14.37 6.68 -4.41
N PRO A 415 14.28 5.39 -4.79
CA PRO A 415 14.14 4.97 -6.19
C PRO A 415 12.90 5.54 -6.90
N TYR A 416 11.80 5.74 -6.17
CA TYR A 416 10.62 6.41 -6.75
C TYR A 416 10.93 7.86 -7.19
N ALA A 417 11.68 8.61 -6.37
CA ALA A 417 12.01 10.00 -6.67
C ALA A 417 13.02 10.07 -7.83
N GLU A 418 13.99 9.15 -7.84
CA GLU A 418 14.93 8.97 -8.95
C GLU A 418 14.20 8.75 -10.29
N LYS A 419 13.26 7.80 -10.31
CA LYS A 419 12.66 7.29 -11.54
C LYS A 419 11.47 8.12 -12.04
N PHE A 420 10.57 8.54 -11.15
CA PHE A 420 9.29 9.13 -11.52
C PHE A 420 9.23 10.65 -11.35
N ILE A 421 10.15 11.24 -10.58
CA ILE A 421 10.29 12.71 -10.47
C ILE A 421 11.50 13.18 -11.27
N ALA A 422 12.66 12.53 -11.08
CA ALA A 422 13.90 12.76 -11.81
C ALA A 422 14.37 14.23 -11.80
N LYS A 423 15.36 14.56 -12.66
CA LYS A 423 15.82 15.95 -12.87
C LYS A 423 14.68 16.79 -13.48
N PRO A 424 14.57 18.08 -13.12
CA PRO A 424 15.51 18.87 -12.31
C PRO A 424 15.32 18.74 -10.79
N TYR A 425 14.28 18.06 -10.33
CA TYR A 425 13.88 17.97 -8.92
C TYR A 425 14.75 17.04 -8.08
N VAL A 426 15.27 15.98 -8.70
CA VAL A 426 16.01 14.93 -8.02
C VAL A 426 17.34 14.70 -8.74
N TRP A 427 18.42 14.71 -7.98
CA TRP A 427 19.77 14.46 -8.45
C TRP A 427 20.35 13.26 -7.69
N THR A 428 20.70 12.20 -8.41
CA THR A 428 21.35 11.01 -7.83
C THR A 428 22.85 11.06 -8.11
N VAL A 429 23.70 11.09 -7.07
CA VAL A 429 25.17 11.19 -7.18
C VAL A 429 25.88 10.07 -6.42
N ASP A 430 27.09 9.73 -6.83
CA ASP A 430 28.00 8.95 -6.00
C ASP A 430 28.54 9.84 -4.86
N MET A 431 28.31 9.42 -3.61
CA MET A 431 28.75 10.18 -2.42
C MET A 431 30.27 10.25 -2.28
N THR A 432 31.00 9.35 -2.94
CA THR A 432 32.47 9.28 -2.89
C THR A 432 33.12 10.15 -3.97
N ASN A 433 32.37 10.56 -4.99
CA ASN A 433 32.87 11.34 -6.11
C ASN A 433 32.67 12.84 -5.88
N ARG A 434 33.67 13.49 -5.27
CA ARG A 434 33.64 14.95 -4.99
C ARG A 434 33.37 15.81 -6.22
N THR A 435 33.90 15.42 -7.38
CA THR A 435 33.72 16.18 -8.63
C THR A 435 32.26 16.14 -9.07
N GLU A 436 31.65 14.95 -9.07
CA GLU A 436 30.23 14.77 -9.39
C GLU A 436 29.33 15.59 -8.43
N ILE A 437 29.64 15.58 -7.14
CA ILE A 437 28.90 16.35 -6.12
C ILE A 437 29.00 17.86 -6.40
N ARG A 438 30.21 18.40 -6.64
CA ARG A 438 30.41 19.83 -6.93
C ARG A 438 29.67 20.26 -8.19
N GLU A 439 29.75 19.46 -9.25
CA GLU A 439 29.07 19.76 -10.50
C GLU A 439 27.55 19.71 -10.34
N ALA A 440 27.03 18.72 -9.62
CA ALA A 440 25.61 18.63 -9.31
C ALA A 440 25.14 19.86 -8.52
N VAL A 441 25.82 20.24 -7.44
CA VAL A 441 25.45 21.40 -6.61
C VAL A 441 25.49 22.70 -7.43
N LYS A 442 26.52 22.91 -8.26
CA LYS A 442 26.60 24.08 -9.14
C LYS A 442 25.45 24.15 -10.14
N GLN A 443 25.10 23.03 -10.76
CA GLN A 443 23.96 22.98 -11.69
C GLN A 443 22.62 23.21 -10.97
N ILE A 444 22.45 22.66 -9.76
CA ILE A 444 21.26 22.87 -8.93
C ILE A 444 21.08 24.35 -8.58
N LEU A 445 22.17 25.05 -8.23
CA LEU A 445 22.13 26.48 -7.92
C LEU A 445 21.72 27.35 -9.12
N GLN A 446 22.04 26.91 -10.34
CA GLN A 446 21.67 27.57 -11.60
C GLN A 446 20.27 27.20 -12.09
N THR A 447 19.68 26.13 -11.58
CA THR A 447 18.38 25.61 -12.03
C THR A 447 17.24 26.21 -11.21
N GLU A 448 16.25 26.82 -11.86
CA GLU A 448 14.99 27.21 -11.21
C GLU A 448 14.03 26.03 -11.15
N VAL A 449 13.48 25.75 -9.96
CA VAL A 449 12.58 24.62 -9.73
C VAL A 449 11.32 25.12 -9.04
N LYS A 450 10.16 24.85 -9.66
CA LYS A 450 8.84 25.20 -9.10
C LYS A 450 8.36 24.09 -8.18
N PRO A 451 7.72 24.38 -7.04
CA PRO A 451 7.10 23.35 -6.19
C PRO A 451 6.27 22.35 -6.98
N PHE A 452 6.50 21.05 -6.73
CA PHE A 452 5.86 19.98 -7.49
C PHE A 452 5.43 18.85 -6.56
N THR A 453 4.18 18.43 -6.67
CA THR A 453 3.65 17.25 -5.98
C THR A 453 3.12 16.29 -7.03
N PRO A 454 3.64 15.06 -7.12
CA PRO A 454 3.08 14.07 -8.03
C PRO A 454 1.58 13.85 -7.71
N PRO A 455 0.69 13.78 -8.72
CA PRO A 455 -0.75 13.71 -8.52
C PRO A 455 -1.19 12.64 -7.51
N GLU A 456 -0.51 11.49 -7.50
CA GLU A 456 -0.81 10.36 -6.64
C GLU A 456 -0.49 10.58 -5.15
N PHE A 457 0.33 11.59 -4.83
CA PHE A 457 0.63 12.04 -3.46
C PHE A 457 -0.18 13.28 -3.05
N THR A 458 -1.23 13.63 -3.79
CA THR A 458 -2.19 14.69 -3.42
C THR A 458 -3.39 14.11 -2.66
N CYS A 459 -4.12 14.94 -1.89
CA CYS A 459 -5.37 14.51 -1.24
C CYS A 459 -6.38 13.93 -2.26
N LEU A 460 -6.53 14.58 -3.42
CA LEU A 460 -7.46 14.11 -4.46
C LEU A 460 -7.00 12.79 -5.08
N GLY A 461 -5.71 12.65 -5.40
CA GLY A 461 -5.17 11.42 -5.96
C GLY A 461 -5.30 10.23 -4.99
N MET A 462 -5.11 10.47 -3.69
CA MET A 462 -5.35 9.44 -2.67
C MET A 462 -6.84 9.10 -2.53
N LEU A 463 -7.75 10.09 -2.53
CA LEU A 463 -9.19 9.86 -2.50
C LEU A 463 -9.64 8.97 -3.68
N GLU A 464 -9.23 9.31 -4.89
CA GLU A 464 -9.59 8.54 -6.10
C GLU A 464 -9.06 7.11 -6.03
N ARG A 465 -7.81 6.94 -5.59
CA ARG A 465 -7.16 5.63 -5.45
C ARG A 465 -7.83 4.76 -4.40
N VAL A 466 -8.03 5.27 -3.19
CA VAL A 466 -8.66 4.52 -2.09
C VAL A 466 -10.13 4.22 -2.39
N HIS A 467 -10.86 5.16 -2.98
CA HIS A 467 -12.24 4.92 -3.43
C HIS A 467 -12.29 3.77 -4.46
N ARG A 468 -11.35 3.73 -5.41
CA ARG A 468 -11.27 2.65 -6.38
C ARG A 468 -10.99 1.30 -5.69
N TYR A 469 -10.08 1.25 -4.73
CA TYR A 469 -9.82 0.01 -3.98
C TYR A 469 -11.07 -0.47 -3.23
N ILE A 470 -11.79 0.42 -2.55
CA ILE A 470 -12.97 0.02 -1.78
C ILE A 470 -14.12 -0.44 -2.70
N SER A 471 -14.28 0.21 -3.85
CA SER A 471 -15.38 -0.10 -4.77
C SER A 471 -15.11 -1.28 -5.69
N GLN A 472 -13.85 -1.55 -6.04
CA GLN A 472 -13.49 -2.53 -7.06
C GLN A 472 -12.59 -3.65 -6.55
N GLN A 473 -11.92 -3.53 -5.41
CA GLN A 473 -10.98 -4.57 -4.95
C GLN A 473 -11.67 -5.53 -3.99
N ASP A 474 -12.45 -6.47 -4.54
CA ASP A 474 -13.07 -7.54 -3.75
C ASP A 474 -12.26 -8.84 -3.82
N PHE A 475 -11.84 -9.34 -2.66
CA PHE A 475 -11.18 -10.64 -2.51
C PHE A 475 -12.10 -11.68 -1.84
N CYS A 476 -13.29 -11.28 -1.40
CA CYS A 476 -14.27 -12.14 -0.73
C CYS A 476 -15.25 -12.76 -1.74
N GLY A 477 -15.56 -12.04 -2.81
CA GLY A 477 -16.32 -12.56 -3.94
C GLY A 477 -15.50 -13.52 -4.82
N LYS A 478 -16.20 -14.42 -5.52
CA LYS A 478 -15.57 -15.36 -6.48
C LYS A 478 -15.09 -14.70 -7.78
N SER A 479 -15.50 -13.45 -8.04
CA SER A 479 -15.09 -12.67 -9.21
C SER A 479 -14.17 -11.54 -8.75
N VAL A 480 -12.90 -11.61 -9.13
CA VAL A 480 -11.90 -10.56 -8.84
C VAL A 480 -12.30 -9.30 -9.62
N THR A 481 -12.79 -8.27 -8.92
CA THR A 481 -13.42 -7.08 -9.50
C THR A 481 -12.43 -6.00 -9.96
N MET A 482 -11.13 -6.13 -9.64
CA MET A 482 -10.03 -5.30 -10.18
C MET A 482 -9.21 -6.01 -11.27
N ARG A 483 -9.86 -6.75 -12.17
CA ARG A 483 -9.17 -7.17 -13.40
C ARG A 483 -9.24 -6.06 -14.43
N PRO A 484 -8.11 -5.47 -14.84
CA PRO A 484 -8.16 -4.58 -15.98
C PRO A 484 -8.63 -5.38 -17.22
N PRO A 485 -9.40 -4.76 -18.14
CA PRO A 485 -9.97 -5.48 -19.28
C PRO A 485 -8.86 -6.09 -20.14
N GLU A 486 -9.09 -7.27 -20.71
CA GLU A 486 -8.09 -8.01 -21.49
C GLU A 486 -7.45 -7.17 -22.61
N GLY A 487 -8.20 -6.24 -23.20
CA GLY A 487 -7.70 -5.31 -24.24
C GLY A 487 -6.56 -4.38 -23.81
N VAL A 488 -6.21 -4.31 -22.51
CA VAL A 488 -5.01 -3.56 -22.06
C VAL A 488 -3.75 -4.42 -21.94
N LEU A 489 -3.88 -5.75 -22.05
CA LEU A 489 -2.76 -6.68 -21.94
C LEU A 489 -1.79 -6.49 -23.10
N LYS A 490 -0.53 -6.23 -22.75
CA LYS A 490 0.61 -6.25 -23.65
C LYS A 490 1.56 -7.34 -23.18
N VAL A 491 1.75 -8.35 -24.00
CA VAL A 491 2.57 -9.52 -23.64
C VAL A 491 4.00 -9.28 -24.10
N HIS A 492 4.96 -9.48 -23.19
CA HIS A 492 6.39 -9.40 -23.50
C HIS A 492 7.09 -10.67 -23.02
N LEU A 493 7.96 -11.25 -23.85
CA LEU A 493 8.84 -12.35 -23.45
C LEU A 493 10.20 -11.79 -23.06
N GLY A 494 10.48 -11.75 -21.76
CA GLY A 494 11.73 -11.23 -21.21
C GLY A 494 12.98 -12.00 -21.68
N PRO A 495 14.16 -11.36 -21.67
CA PRO A 495 15.42 -12.10 -21.78
C PRO A 495 15.67 -12.94 -20.52
N LEU A 496 16.69 -13.79 -20.58
CA LEU A 496 17.14 -14.57 -19.42
C LEU A 496 17.66 -13.62 -18.33
N GLY A 497 17.36 -13.93 -17.07
CA GLY A 497 17.82 -13.13 -15.93
C GLY A 497 17.03 -11.84 -15.66
N GLU A 498 16.00 -11.50 -16.46
CA GLU A 498 15.15 -10.33 -16.20
C GLU A 498 13.79 -10.69 -15.59
N ALA A 499 13.34 -9.89 -14.62
CA ALA A 499 12.02 -10.01 -14.01
C ALA A 499 10.97 -9.27 -14.85
N CYS A 500 9.69 -9.62 -14.69
CA CYS A 500 8.62 -8.96 -15.43
C CYS A 500 8.47 -7.47 -15.08
N VAL A 501 8.86 -7.06 -13.87
CA VAL A 501 8.94 -5.64 -13.50
C VAL A 501 9.86 -4.87 -14.46
N ASP A 502 11.05 -5.41 -14.72
CA ASP A 502 12.07 -4.78 -15.55
C ASP A 502 11.69 -4.82 -17.04
N VAL A 503 11.22 -5.98 -17.52
CA VAL A 503 10.77 -6.17 -18.91
C VAL A 503 9.68 -5.17 -19.29
N CYS A 504 8.66 -5.02 -18.44
CA CYS A 504 7.59 -4.06 -18.68
C CYS A 504 8.12 -2.62 -18.60
N GLN A 505 8.98 -2.33 -17.63
CA GLN A 505 9.58 -1.01 -17.45
C GLN A 505 10.44 -0.58 -18.65
N HIS A 506 11.30 -1.45 -19.19
CA HIS A 506 12.09 -1.19 -20.39
C HIS A 506 11.21 -0.84 -21.60
N SER A 507 9.98 -1.34 -21.61
CA SER A 507 8.97 -1.06 -22.63
C SER A 507 8.10 0.16 -22.32
N SER A 508 8.42 0.95 -21.29
CA SER A 508 7.59 2.07 -20.79
C SER A 508 6.19 1.64 -20.36
N LEU A 509 6.09 0.44 -19.78
CA LEU A 509 4.87 -0.18 -19.26
C LEU A 509 5.06 -0.54 -17.78
N MET A 510 3.98 -1.01 -17.16
CA MET A 510 3.98 -1.56 -15.81
C MET A 510 3.51 -3.02 -15.85
N CYS A 511 4.15 -3.88 -15.06
CA CYS A 511 3.66 -5.26 -14.90
C CYS A 511 2.31 -5.27 -14.18
N GLU A 512 1.37 -6.08 -14.66
CA GLU A 512 0.02 -6.20 -14.13
C GLU A 512 -0.25 -7.66 -13.73
N PRO A 513 -0.07 -8.01 -12.45
CA PRO A 513 -0.13 -9.40 -12.00
C PRO A 513 -1.52 -10.01 -12.17
N ALA A 514 -2.58 -9.20 -12.14
CA ALA A 514 -3.94 -9.67 -12.33
C ALA A 514 -4.15 -10.30 -13.73
N LEU A 515 -3.29 -10.02 -14.71
CA LEU A 515 -3.41 -10.51 -16.09
C LEU A 515 -2.62 -11.80 -16.37
N PHE A 516 -1.84 -12.32 -15.41
CA PHE A 516 -1.09 -13.57 -15.61
C PHE A 516 -1.96 -14.76 -16.00
N HIS A 517 -3.21 -14.81 -15.54
CA HIS A 517 -4.12 -15.91 -15.87
C HIS A 517 -4.42 -16.01 -17.38
N HIS A 518 -4.38 -14.91 -18.13
CA HIS A 518 -4.52 -14.92 -19.59
C HIS A 518 -3.29 -15.55 -20.29
N LEU A 519 -2.14 -15.53 -19.62
CA LEU A 519 -0.87 -16.07 -20.12
C LEU A 519 -0.62 -17.51 -19.67
N ASN A 520 -1.51 -18.08 -18.86
CA ASN A 520 -1.34 -19.38 -18.23
C ASN A 520 -2.30 -20.43 -18.83
N THR A 521 -2.42 -20.47 -20.15
CA THR A 521 -3.30 -21.41 -20.86
C THR A 521 -2.49 -22.43 -21.68
N PRO A 522 -2.99 -23.68 -21.81
CA PRO A 522 -2.32 -24.69 -22.64
C PRO A 522 -2.25 -24.30 -24.12
N ASP A 523 -3.18 -23.50 -24.63
CA ASP A 523 -3.20 -23.17 -26.06
C ASP A 523 -2.00 -22.31 -26.50
N ILE A 524 -1.25 -21.74 -25.55
CA ILE A 524 -0.08 -20.87 -25.80
C ILE A 524 1.20 -21.68 -26.09
N PHE A 525 1.29 -22.97 -25.70
CA PHE A 525 2.55 -23.72 -25.74
C PHE A 525 2.43 -25.13 -26.34
N THR A 526 3.54 -25.67 -26.88
CA THR A 526 3.57 -27.01 -27.52
C THR A 526 4.14 -28.13 -26.64
N SER A 527 4.92 -27.80 -25.61
CA SER A 527 5.49 -28.74 -24.61
C SER A 527 5.41 -28.12 -23.22
N MET A 528 4.82 -28.83 -22.26
CA MET A 528 4.39 -28.23 -20.99
C MET A 528 4.83 -28.99 -19.76
N MET A 529 5.16 -28.22 -18.73
CA MET A 529 5.24 -28.66 -17.34
C MET A 529 4.38 -27.73 -16.49
N GLN A 530 3.58 -28.31 -15.59
CA GLN A 530 2.80 -27.57 -14.60
C GLN A 530 3.39 -27.82 -13.21
N GLU A 531 3.81 -26.75 -12.55
CA GLU A 531 4.30 -26.79 -11.17
C GLU A 531 4.01 -25.46 -10.46
N ALA A 532 4.06 -25.49 -9.13
CA ALA A 532 4.02 -24.29 -8.31
C ALA A 532 5.39 -23.59 -8.38
N ASN A 533 5.50 -22.52 -9.16
CA ASN A 533 6.77 -21.79 -9.34
C ASN A 533 6.51 -20.31 -9.62
N HIS A 534 6.96 -19.40 -8.75
CA HIS A 534 6.67 -17.97 -8.88
C HIS A 534 7.24 -17.30 -10.15
N LEU A 535 8.16 -17.98 -10.86
CA LEU A 535 8.72 -17.49 -12.11
C LEU A 535 7.83 -17.78 -13.33
N PHE A 536 6.79 -18.61 -13.17
CA PHE A 536 5.89 -18.99 -14.24
C PHE A 536 4.76 -17.95 -14.48
N PRO A 537 4.23 -17.84 -15.71
CA PRO A 537 4.55 -18.64 -16.89
C PRO A 537 5.89 -18.26 -17.53
N SER A 538 6.63 -19.27 -17.99
CA SER A 538 7.97 -19.09 -18.54
C SER A 538 8.27 -20.04 -19.70
N TYR A 539 9.32 -19.73 -20.45
CA TYR A 539 9.88 -20.55 -21.50
C TYR A 539 11.36 -20.78 -21.25
N SER A 540 11.75 -22.05 -21.14
CA SER A 540 13.15 -22.45 -21.12
C SER A 540 13.64 -22.69 -22.56
N PRO A 541 14.61 -21.90 -23.07
CA PRO A 541 15.21 -22.19 -24.37
C PRO A 541 15.98 -23.53 -24.34
N TRP A 542 16.45 -23.94 -23.16
CA TRP A 542 17.05 -25.25 -22.93
C TRP A 542 15.95 -26.29 -22.75
N GLY A 543 15.88 -27.25 -23.67
CA GLY A 543 14.82 -28.26 -23.67
C GLY A 543 13.48 -27.81 -24.26
N ARG A 544 13.35 -26.53 -24.67
CA ARG A 544 12.14 -25.96 -25.29
C ARG A 544 10.86 -26.21 -24.48
N LEU A 545 10.98 -26.12 -23.16
CA LEU A 545 9.91 -26.42 -22.21
C LEU A 545 9.19 -25.14 -21.80
N CYS A 546 7.87 -25.19 -21.73
CA CYS A 546 7.07 -24.09 -21.23
C CYS A 546 6.51 -24.44 -19.84
N GLY A 547 6.72 -23.54 -18.89
CA GLY A 547 6.23 -23.67 -17.52
C GLY A 547 4.90 -22.96 -17.35
N LEU A 548 3.90 -23.67 -16.84
CA LEU A 548 2.60 -23.13 -16.46
C LEU A 548 2.43 -23.17 -14.94
N GLN A 549 1.97 -22.06 -14.37
CA GLN A 549 1.74 -21.91 -12.94
C GLN A 549 0.56 -22.77 -12.48
N GLN A 550 0.78 -23.58 -11.45
CA GLN A 550 -0.28 -24.37 -10.79
C GLN A 550 -0.93 -23.65 -9.60
N GLU A 551 -0.18 -22.79 -8.90
CA GLU A 551 -0.62 -22.09 -7.69
C GLU A 551 -0.85 -20.59 -8.00
N PRO A 552 -2.10 -20.11 -8.12
CA PRO A 552 -2.39 -18.72 -8.51
C PRO A 552 -1.80 -17.67 -7.57
N LEU A 553 -1.57 -17.99 -6.28
CA LEU A 553 -0.94 -17.08 -5.33
C LEU A 553 0.54 -16.81 -5.63
N LEU A 554 1.16 -17.58 -6.53
CA LEU A 554 2.56 -17.45 -6.94
C LEU A 554 2.73 -16.66 -8.25
N PHE A 555 1.66 -16.22 -8.91
CA PHE A 555 1.82 -15.26 -10.01
C PHE A 555 2.56 -14.01 -9.51
N SER A 556 3.68 -13.69 -10.14
CA SER A 556 4.65 -12.71 -9.61
C SER A 556 5.24 -11.86 -10.72
N CYS A 557 5.16 -10.54 -10.60
CA CYS A 557 5.93 -9.63 -11.43
C CYS A 557 7.42 -9.68 -11.05
N ALA A 558 7.73 -9.84 -9.77
CA ALA A 558 9.09 -10.00 -9.27
C ALA A 558 9.66 -11.40 -9.56
N GLY A 559 10.98 -11.54 -9.40
CA GLY A 559 11.72 -12.78 -9.61
C GLY A 559 12.24 -12.91 -11.04
N SER A 560 13.50 -13.31 -11.15
CA SER A 560 14.16 -13.65 -12.40
C SER A 560 14.98 -14.92 -12.24
N ASP A 561 15.30 -15.55 -13.36
CA ASP A 561 16.14 -16.73 -13.38
C ASP A 561 17.01 -16.76 -14.63
N SER A 562 18.24 -17.26 -14.48
CA SER A 562 19.21 -17.35 -15.57
C SER A 562 18.87 -18.45 -16.57
N SER A 563 18.02 -19.42 -16.18
CA SER A 563 17.66 -20.59 -16.97
C SER A 563 16.30 -20.48 -17.69
N GLN A 564 15.52 -19.43 -17.46
CA GLN A 564 14.18 -19.30 -18.04
C GLN A 564 13.83 -17.86 -18.45
N ARG A 565 13.09 -17.73 -19.56
CA ARG A 565 12.53 -16.46 -20.04
C ARG A 565 11.11 -16.33 -19.54
N ARG A 566 10.77 -15.20 -18.92
CA ARG A 566 9.43 -14.99 -18.34
C ARG A 566 8.46 -14.38 -19.34
N LEU A 567 7.22 -14.89 -19.37
CA LEU A 567 6.14 -14.32 -20.16
C LEU A 567 5.38 -13.30 -19.31
N CYS A 568 5.54 -12.02 -19.63
CA CYS A 568 5.20 -10.92 -18.75
C CYS A 568 3.94 -10.17 -19.20
N PRO A 569 2.94 -10.03 -18.32
CA PRO A 569 1.75 -9.23 -18.58
C PRO A 569 2.02 -7.77 -18.26
N CYS A 570 2.16 -6.94 -19.28
CA CYS A 570 2.38 -5.50 -19.14
C CYS A 570 1.12 -4.71 -19.50
N ARG A 571 0.98 -3.50 -18.95
CA ARG A 571 -0.02 -2.52 -19.37
C ARG A 571 0.55 -1.11 -19.34
N ARG A 572 -0.13 -0.16 -20.00
CA ARG A 572 0.23 1.26 -19.88
C ARG A 572 -0.06 1.76 -18.45
N LEU A 573 0.78 2.69 -18.00
CA LEU A 573 0.46 3.56 -16.86
C LEU A 573 -0.71 4.45 -17.30
N ALA A 574 -1.79 4.44 -16.52
CA ALA A 574 -3.03 5.16 -16.82
C ALA A 574 -2.98 6.58 -16.24
#